data_AF-A0A954FSL6-F1
#
_entry.id   AF-A0A954FSL6-F1
#
_cell.length_a   1.000
_cell.length_b   1.000
_cell.length_c   1.000
_cell.angle_alpha   90.00
_cell.angle_beta   90.00
_cell.angle_gamma   90.00
#
_symmetry.space_group_name_H-M   'P 1'
#
loop_
_entity.id
_entity.type
_entity.pdbx_description
1 polymer ?
#
loop_
_entity_poly.entity_id
_entity_poly.type
_entity_poly.pdbx_seq_one_letter_code
_entity_poly.pdbx_strand_id
1 'polypeptide(L)'
;MGITEGESDVGKLLSEHHELLEHICSVRDWVGGVTELGMPRFGELGSRLIPLREELALHFAEEESGRYSEEAPFDTREKMVELREQHQEILHQLDLLIGSLRAKEPEFRSWQAAVERVESLIADICHHERQETTVIQSAVGRGPRTSAE
;
A
#
# COMPACT_ATOMS: atom_id res chain seq x y z
N MET A 1 31.14 10.62 -15.00
CA MET A 1 30.67 10.14 -13.68
C MET A 1 29.31 10.78 -13.49
N GLY A 2 28.23 10.02 -13.60
CA GLY A 2 26.89 10.60 -13.48
C GLY A 2 25.86 9.83 -14.29
N ILE A 3 25.49 8.63 -13.81
CA ILE A 3 24.18 7.98 -14.00
C ILE A 3 24.12 6.94 -12.86
N THR A 4 23.51 7.24 -11.71
CA THR A 4 23.16 6.19 -10.70
C THR A 4 22.07 6.60 -9.71
N GLU A 5 21.58 7.85 -9.66
CA GLU A 5 20.59 8.23 -8.63
C GLU A 5 19.18 7.68 -8.96
N GLY A 6 18.74 7.73 -10.23
CA GLY A 6 17.41 7.25 -10.63
C GLY A 6 17.20 5.72 -10.61
N GLU A 7 18.26 4.92 -10.80
CA GLU A 7 18.17 3.45 -10.67
C GLU A 7 18.15 3.01 -9.20
N SER A 8 18.75 3.82 -8.30
CA SER A 8 18.76 3.56 -6.86
C SER A 8 17.40 3.82 -6.21
N ASP A 9 16.68 4.85 -6.64
CA ASP A 9 15.37 5.21 -6.06
C ASP A 9 14.26 4.24 -6.45
N VAL A 10 14.25 3.76 -7.70
CA VAL A 10 13.29 2.73 -8.14
C VAL A 10 13.55 1.39 -7.44
N GLY A 11 14.82 1.03 -7.24
CA GLY A 11 15.19 -0.16 -6.48
C GLY A 11 14.74 -0.09 -5.00
N LYS A 12 14.87 1.09 -4.38
CA LYS A 12 14.39 1.32 -3.01
C LYS A 12 12.87 1.22 -2.92
N LEU A 13 12.15 1.83 -3.85
CA LEU A 13 10.70 1.76 -3.94
C LEU A 13 10.21 0.30 -4.06
N LEU A 14 10.80 -0.47 -4.98
CA LEU A 14 10.43 -1.88 -5.14
C LEU A 14 10.72 -2.73 -3.89
N SER A 15 11.73 -2.36 -3.10
CA SER A 15 12.02 -2.99 -1.81
C SER A 15 10.97 -2.62 -0.75
N GLU A 16 10.57 -1.34 -0.67
CA GLU A 16 9.52 -0.86 0.23
C GLU A 16 8.18 -1.58 -0.06
N HIS A 17 7.83 -1.75 -1.33
CA HIS A 17 6.64 -2.51 -1.73
C HIS A 17 6.76 -3.99 -1.34
N HIS A 18 7.97 -4.57 -1.39
CA HIS A 18 8.19 -5.96 -1.00
C HIS A 18 8.01 -6.15 0.51
N GLU A 19 8.59 -5.27 1.33
CA GLU A 19 8.46 -5.29 2.79
C GLU A 19 6.98 -5.15 3.21
N LEU A 20 6.23 -4.26 2.53
CA LEU A 20 4.80 -4.10 2.74
C LEU A 20 4.01 -5.40 2.46
N LEU A 21 4.35 -6.09 1.38
CA LEU A 21 3.73 -7.37 1.02
C LEU A 21 4.09 -8.50 2.00
N GLU A 22 5.31 -8.51 2.56
CA GLU A 22 5.70 -9.45 3.62
C GLU A 22 4.87 -9.24 4.89
N HIS A 23 4.65 -7.99 5.29
CA HIS A 23 3.80 -7.70 6.44
C HIS A 23 2.36 -8.14 6.21
N ILE A 24 1.81 -7.89 5.02
CA ILE A 24 0.50 -8.41 4.61
C ILE A 24 0.44 -9.94 4.75
N CYS A 25 1.46 -10.67 4.30
CA CYS A 25 1.51 -12.12 4.41
C CYS A 25 1.55 -12.56 5.88
N SER A 26 2.31 -11.87 6.74
CA SER A 26 2.36 -12.15 8.17
C SER A 26 0.99 -12.01 8.86
N VAL A 27 0.21 -10.99 8.48
CA VAL A 27 -1.16 -10.81 8.99
C VAL A 27 -2.06 -11.97 8.55
N ARG A 28 -1.96 -12.40 7.29
CA ARG A 28 -2.72 -13.52 6.74
C ARG A 28 -2.41 -14.85 7.43
N ASP A 29 -1.14 -15.15 7.63
CA ASP A 29 -0.70 -16.38 8.30
C ASP A 29 -1.23 -16.45 9.74
N TRP A 30 -1.18 -15.32 10.45
CA TRP A 30 -1.75 -15.23 11.80
C TRP A 30 -3.28 -15.42 11.80
N VAL A 31 -4.00 -14.80 10.86
CA VAL A 31 -5.45 -14.99 10.72
C VAL A 31 -5.79 -16.46 10.47
N GLY A 32 -5.02 -17.15 9.62
CA GLY A 32 -5.17 -18.59 9.39
C GLY A 32 -5.06 -19.38 10.68
N GLY A 33 -3.99 -19.17 11.45
CA GLY A 33 -3.77 -19.86 12.73
C GLY A 33 -4.86 -19.58 13.78
N VAL A 34 -5.35 -18.34 13.88
CA VAL A 34 -6.44 -17.99 14.82
C VAL A 34 -7.76 -18.65 14.41
N THR A 35 -8.02 -18.72 13.10
CA THR A 35 -9.24 -19.35 12.57
C THR A 35 -9.26 -20.84 12.87
N GLU A 36 -8.13 -21.54 12.74
CA GLU A 36 -7.99 -22.95 13.08
C GLU A 36 -8.24 -23.23 14.59
N LEU A 37 -7.85 -22.29 15.45
CA LEU A 37 -8.07 -22.37 16.89
C LEU A 37 -9.53 -22.09 17.31
N GLY A 38 -10.37 -21.58 16.40
CA GLY A 38 -11.79 -21.32 16.64
C GLY A 38 -12.07 -20.21 17.66
N MET A 39 -11.10 -19.33 17.95
CA MET A 39 -11.23 -18.25 18.92
C MET A 39 -11.11 -16.90 18.22
N PRO A 40 -12.21 -16.18 17.94
CA PRO A 40 -12.16 -14.85 17.33
C PRO A 40 -11.33 -13.87 18.15
N ARG A 41 -10.39 -13.18 17.51
CA ARG A 41 -9.51 -12.19 18.16
C ARG A 41 -9.56 -10.83 17.45
N PHE A 42 -10.75 -10.23 17.39
CA PHE A 42 -10.99 -8.96 16.69
C PHE A 42 -10.01 -7.85 17.12
N GLY A 43 -9.87 -7.61 18.43
CA GLY A 43 -8.98 -6.57 18.92
C GLY A 43 -7.50 -6.81 18.63
N GLU A 44 -7.07 -8.08 18.60
CA GLU A 44 -5.69 -8.45 18.24
C GLU A 44 -5.45 -8.26 16.74
N LEU A 45 -6.42 -8.65 15.89
CA LEU A 45 -6.38 -8.39 14.45
C LEU A 45 -6.27 -6.88 14.17
N GLY A 46 -7.11 -6.07 14.81
CA GLY A 46 -7.03 -4.61 14.68
C GLY A 46 -5.71 -4.03 15.17
N SER A 47 -5.10 -4.61 16.22
CA SER A 47 -3.79 -4.17 16.70
C SER A 47 -2.65 -4.53 15.74
N ARG A 48 -2.76 -5.68 15.04
CA ARG A 48 -1.80 -6.12 14.03
C ARG A 48 -1.86 -5.31 12.73
N LEU A 49 -2.96 -4.62 12.46
CA LEU A 49 -3.09 -3.72 11.31
C LEU A 49 -2.48 -2.33 11.56
N ILE A 50 -2.20 -1.97 12.81
CA ILE A 50 -1.63 -0.65 13.15
C ILE A 50 -0.27 -0.42 12.49
N PRO A 51 0.71 -1.34 12.60
CA PRO A 51 2.01 -1.06 12.00
C PRO A 51 1.93 -1.06 10.46
N LEU A 52 1.05 -1.84 9.84
CA LEU A 52 0.80 -1.78 8.39
C LEU A 52 0.26 -0.40 7.98
N ARG A 53 -0.65 0.17 8.77
CA ARG A 53 -1.18 1.53 8.54
C ARG A 53 -0.10 2.59 8.71
N GLU A 54 0.79 2.44 9.69
CA GLU A 54 1.91 3.37 9.91
C GLU A 54 2.93 3.30 8.76
N GLU A 55 3.27 2.09 8.32
CA GLU A 55 4.14 1.84 7.16
C GLU A 55 3.58 2.45 5.87
N LEU A 56 2.29 2.21 5.57
CA LEU A 56 1.61 2.83 4.42
C LEU A 56 1.62 4.35 4.48
N ALA A 57 1.37 4.93 5.65
CA ALA A 57 1.36 6.38 5.80
C ALA A 57 2.74 7.01 5.56
N LEU A 58 3.81 6.34 5.99
CA LEU A 58 5.17 6.76 5.70
C LEU A 58 5.49 6.61 4.22
N HIS A 59 5.14 5.47 3.63
CA HIS A 59 5.35 5.17 2.21
C HIS A 59 4.69 6.24 1.32
N PHE A 60 3.38 6.47 1.50
CA PHE A 60 2.64 7.48 0.75
C PHE A 60 3.20 8.90 0.94
N ALA A 61 3.65 9.24 2.16
CA ALA A 61 4.27 10.53 2.41
C ALA A 61 5.60 10.69 1.66
N GLU A 62 6.42 9.64 1.57
CA GLU A 62 7.66 9.66 0.80
C GLU A 62 7.39 9.86 -0.70
N GLU A 63 6.40 9.17 -1.25
CA GLU A 63 6.01 9.30 -2.65
C GLU A 63 5.51 10.71 -2.98
N GLU A 64 4.60 11.25 -2.15
CA GLU A 64 4.05 12.59 -2.29
C GLU A 64 5.10 13.70 -2.13
N SER A 65 6.15 13.47 -1.33
CA SER A 65 7.15 14.50 -0.98
C SER A 65 8.17 14.81 -2.07
N GLY A 66 8.23 14.03 -3.16
CA GLY A 66 9.13 14.37 -4.27
C GLY A 66 9.57 13.25 -5.19
N ARG A 67 9.06 12.02 -5.06
CA ARG A 67 9.42 10.93 -6.00
C ARG A 67 8.64 11.02 -7.32
N TYR A 68 7.52 11.73 -7.35
CA TYR A 68 6.82 12.09 -8.58
C TYR A 68 7.41 13.37 -9.18
N SER A 69 8.37 13.23 -10.10
CA SER A 69 9.03 14.38 -10.73
C SER A 69 8.02 15.31 -11.43
N GLU A 70 8.11 16.61 -11.17
CA GLU A 70 7.33 17.67 -11.85
C GLU A 70 7.54 17.66 -13.38
N GLU A 71 8.59 16.98 -13.86
CA GLU A 71 8.95 16.81 -15.26
C GLU A 71 8.18 15.68 -15.96
N ALA A 72 7.30 14.98 -15.25
CA ALA A 72 6.51 13.90 -15.82
C ALA A 72 5.50 14.41 -16.89
N PRO A 73 5.19 13.61 -17.94
CA PRO A 73 4.15 13.92 -18.91
C PRO A 73 2.81 14.27 -18.25
N PHE A 74 1.98 15.08 -18.90
CA PHE A 74 0.67 15.51 -18.37
C PHE A 74 -0.20 14.31 -17.92
N ASP A 75 -0.33 13.30 -18.77
CA ASP A 75 -1.11 12.08 -18.45
C ASP A 75 -0.55 11.32 -17.22
N THR A 76 0.76 11.43 -16.97
CA THR A 76 1.41 10.85 -15.79
C THR A 76 1.08 11.67 -14.54
N ARG A 77 1.07 13.00 -14.64
CA ARG A 77 0.71 13.89 -13.53
C ARG A 77 -0.76 13.76 -13.13
N GLU A 78 -1.67 13.61 -14.09
CA GLU A 78 -3.10 13.42 -13.78
C GLU A 78 -3.32 12.11 -13.02
N LYS A 79 -2.64 11.02 -13.43
CA LYS A 79 -2.64 9.76 -12.69
C LYS A 79 -2.01 9.86 -11.30
N MET A 80 -0.94 10.64 -11.14
CA MET A 80 -0.33 10.85 -9.82
C MET A 80 -1.28 11.57 -8.86
N VAL A 81 -2.10 12.50 -9.35
CA VAL A 81 -3.15 13.13 -8.52
C VAL A 81 -4.21 12.10 -8.10
N GLU A 82 -4.65 11.25 -9.02
CA GLU A 82 -5.60 10.16 -8.71
C GLU A 82 -5.03 9.18 -7.67
N LEU A 83 -3.77 8.77 -7.82
CA LEU A 83 -3.09 7.89 -6.87
C LEU A 83 -3.01 8.51 -5.48
N ARG A 84 -2.68 9.80 -5.40
CA ARG A 84 -2.65 10.54 -4.14
C ARG A 84 -4.01 10.57 -3.43
N GLU A 85 -5.11 10.73 -4.17
CA GLU A 85 -6.45 10.65 -3.59
C GLU A 85 -6.74 9.24 -3.05
N GLN A 86 -6.26 8.20 -3.76
CA GLN A 86 -6.38 6.81 -3.30
C GLN A 86 -5.57 6.55 -2.03
N HIS A 87 -4.40 7.17 -1.83
CA HIS A 87 -3.61 7.04 -0.58
C HIS A 87 -4.45 7.41 0.65
N GLN A 88 -5.11 8.57 0.58
CA GLN A 88 -5.93 9.08 1.68
C GLN A 88 -7.15 8.17 1.94
N GLU A 89 -7.77 7.65 0.88
CA GLU A 89 -8.88 6.72 1.01
C GLU A 89 -8.43 5.39 1.65
N ILE A 90 -7.30 4.82 1.22
CA ILE A 90 -6.74 3.59 1.80
C ILE A 90 -6.46 3.76 3.29
N LEU A 91 -5.78 4.85 3.68
CA LEU A 91 -5.50 5.13 5.09
C LEU A 91 -6.78 5.31 5.90
N HIS A 92 -7.77 6.02 5.34
CA HIS A 92 -9.06 6.20 5.99
C HIS A 92 -9.80 4.87 6.20
N GLN A 93 -9.84 4.00 5.18
CA GLN A 93 -10.46 2.69 5.28
C GLN A 93 -9.74 1.78 6.30
N LEU A 94 -8.41 1.87 6.40
CA LEU A 94 -7.64 1.18 7.45
C LEU A 94 -7.98 1.70 8.84
N ASP A 95 -8.04 3.02 9.03
CA ASP A 95 -8.38 3.63 10.32
C ASP A 95 -9.79 3.22 10.77
N LEU A 96 -10.77 3.22 9.87
CA LEU A 96 -12.12 2.74 10.13
C LEU A 96 -12.13 1.26 10.52
N LEU A 97 -11.43 0.42 9.76
CA LEU A 97 -11.37 -1.03 10.00
C LEU A 97 -10.70 -1.36 11.34
N ILE A 98 -9.57 -0.71 11.65
CA ILE A 98 -8.88 -0.83 12.93
C ILE A 98 -9.82 -0.39 14.07
N GLY A 99 -10.54 0.71 13.89
CA GLY A 99 -11.53 1.20 14.84
C GLY A 99 -12.62 0.17 15.13
N SER A 100 -13.27 -0.36 14.09
CA SER A 100 -14.34 -1.36 14.24
C SER A 100 -13.84 -2.68 14.83
N LEU A 101 -12.61 -3.10 14.52
CA LEU A 101 -12.00 -4.32 15.06
C LEU A 101 -11.65 -4.20 16.55
N ARG A 102 -11.23 -3.01 16.97
CA ARG A 102 -10.82 -2.72 18.35
C ARG A 102 -11.96 -2.19 19.22
N ALA A 103 -13.14 -1.96 18.65
CA ALA A 103 -14.33 -1.60 19.40
C ALA A 103 -14.64 -2.64 20.48
N LYS A 104 -15.18 -2.19 21.62
CA LYS A 104 -15.59 -3.07 22.72
C LYS A 104 -16.61 -4.12 22.25
N GLU A 105 -17.48 -3.72 21.33
CA GLU A 105 -18.43 -4.58 20.63
C GLU A 105 -18.17 -4.40 19.13
N PRO A 106 -17.44 -5.32 18.48
CA PRO A 106 -17.14 -5.22 17.06
C PRO A 106 -18.42 -5.25 16.22
N GLU A 107 -18.54 -4.36 15.24
CA GLU A 107 -19.72 -4.25 14.36
C GLU A 107 -19.83 -5.39 13.33
N PHE A 108 -18.92 -6.36 13.38
CA PHE A 108 -18.87 -7.50 12.47
C PHE A 108 -19.88 -8.57 12.87
N ARG A 109 -20.62 -9.09 11.87
CA ARG A 109 -21.58 -10.18 12.07
C ARG A 109 -20.90 -11.49 12.52
N SER A 110 -19.63 -11.69 12.17
CA SER A 110 -18.84 -12.87 12.52
C SER A 110 -17.34 -12.58 12.38
N TRP A 111 -16.51 -13.47 12.91
CA TRP A 111 -15.06 -13.46 12.68
C TRP A 111 -14.73 -13.51 11.19
N GLN A 112 -15.41 -14.38 10.45
CA GLN A 112 -15.22 -14.55 9.02
C GLN A 112 -15.52 -13.24 8.26
N ALA A 113 -16.59 -12.53 8.62
CA ALA A 113 -16.91 -11.24 8.00
C ALA A 113 -15.85 -10.17 8.26
N ALA A 114 -15.21 -10.18 9.44
CA ALA A 114 -14.10 -9.29 9.74
C ALA A 114 -12.86 -9.63 8.92
N VAL A 115 -12.52 -10.93 8.82
CA VAL A 115 -11.42 -11.42 8.00
C VAL A 115 -11.64 -11.06 6.52
N GLU A 116 -12.84 -11.29 5.98
CA GLU A 116 -13.18 -10.93 4.60
C GLU A 116 -13.03 -9.43 4.35
N ARG A 117 -13.42 -8.58 5.32
CA ARG A 117 -13.24 -7.14 5.19
C ARG A 117 -11.78 -6.73 5.16
N VAL A 118 -10.94 -7.38 5.98
CA VAL A 118 -9.47 -7.19 6.00
C VAL A 118 -8.86 -7.65 4.68
N GLU A 119 -9.21 -8.85 4.20
CA GLU A 119 -8.72 -9.39 2.94
C GLU A 119 -9.09 -8.53 1.74
N SER A 120 -10.31 -7.98 1.71
CA SER A 120 -10.73 -7.05 0.68
C SER A 120 -9.86 -5.80 0.67
N LEU A 121 -9.61 -5.18 1.84
CA LEU A 121 -8.80 -3.97 1.92
C LEU A 121 -7.34 -4.24 1.52
N ILE A 122 -6.80 -5.38 1.94
CA ILE A 122 -5.47 -5.85 1.53
C ILE A 122 -5.41 -6.02 0.00
N ALA A 123 -6.44 -6.59 -0.61
CA ALA A 123 -6.50 -6.76 -2.07
C ALA A 123 -6.52 -5.40 -2.79
N ASP A 124 -7.24 -4.41 -2.24
CA ASP A 124 -7.30 -3.05 -2.76
C ASP A 124 -5.92 -2.37 -2.68
N ILE A 125 -5.24 -2.46 -1.53
CA ILE A 125 -3.86 -1.99 -1.35
C ILE A 125 -2.95 -2.64 -2.40
N CYS A 126 -2.95 -3.96 -2.51
CA CYS A 126 -2.11 -4.66 -3.48
C CYS A 126 -2.42 -4.26 -4.94
N HIS A 127 -3.66 -3.90 -5.24
CA HIS A 127 -4.05 -3.42 -6.56
C HIS A 127 -3.47 -2.04 -6.83
N HIS A 128 -3.59 -1.13 -5.87
CA HIS A 128 -3.04 0.21 -5.91
C HIS A 128 -1.52 0.19 -6.15
N GLU A 129 -0.75 -0.53 -5.33
CA GLU A 129 0.71 -0.67 -5.45
C GLU A 129 1.18 -1.12 -6.85
N ARG A 130 0.41 -2.02 -7.49
CA ARG A 130 0.69 -2.49 -8.86
C ARG A 130 0.40 -1.42 -9.91
N GLN A 131 -0.65 -0.62 -9.72
CA GLN A 131 -0.96 0.50 -10.61
C GLN A 131 0.18 1.53 -10.56
N GLU A 132 0.64 1.86 -9.36
CA GLU A 132 1.75 2.80 -9.15
C GLU A 132 3.04 2.32 -9.79
N THR A 133 3.43 1.07 -9.52
CA THR A 133 4.59 0.43 -10.15
C THR A 133 4.53 0.56 -11.68
N THR A 134 3.34 0.35 -12.27
CA THR A 134 3.15 0.45 -13.73
C THR A 134 3.32 1.88 -14.24
N VAL A 135 2.81 2.87 -13.50
CA VAL A 135 2.93 4.29 -13.82
C VAL A 135 4.40 4.73 -13.75
N ILE A 136 5.10 4.34 -12.69
CA ILE A 136 6.50 4.68 -12.44
C ILE A 136 7.42 4.05 -13.50
N GLN A 137 7.25 2.76 -13.79
CA GLN A 137 7.99 2.08 -14.86
C GLN A 137 7.74 2.70 -16.23
N SER A 138 6.50 3.12 -16.52
CA SER A 138 6.14 3.78 -17.78
C SER A 138 6.77 5.17 -17.91
N ALA A 139 6.95 5.88 -16.79
CA ALA A 139 7.62 7.19 -16.77
C ALA A 139 9.13 7.04 -17.01
N VAL A 140 9.77 6.07 -16.35
CA VAL A 140 11.22 5.80 -16.49
C VAL A 140 11.56 5.27 -17.89
N GLY A 141 10.74 4.37 -18.46
CA GLY A 141 10.94 3.80 -19.80
C GLY A 141 10.74 4.79 -20.96
N ARG A 142 10.20 5.99 -20.69
CA ARG A 142 10.01 7.08 -21.66
C ARG A 142 11.05 8.20 -21.54
N GLY A 143 12.16 7.97 -20.82
CA GLY A 143 13.30 8.88 -20.81
C GLY A 143 13.76 9.25 -22.24
N PRO A 144 14.28 10.47 -22.46
CA PRO A 144 14.49 11.01 -23.80
C PRO A 144 15.39 10.08 -24.61
N ARG A 145 14.86 9.51 -25.70
CA ARG A 145 15.72 8.95 -26.75
C ARG A 145 16.51 10.13 -27.30
N THR A 146 17.77 10.25 -26.90
CA THR A 146 18.72 11.14 -27.55
C THR A 146 18.80 10.71 -29.01
N SER A 147 18.12 11.45 -29.89
CA SER A 147 18.40 11.40 -31.32
C SER A 147 19.84 11.85 -31.49
N ALA A 148 20.73 10.89 -31.74
CA ALA A 148 22.06 11.19 -32.25
C ALA A 148 21.90 11.56 -33.73
N GLU A 149 22.33 12.78 -34.06
CA GLU A 149 22.55 13.27 -35.44
C GLU A 149 23.64 12.48 -36.17
#